data_AF-A0A0S7ESM4-F1
#
_entry.id   AF-A0A0S7ESM4-F1
#
_cell.length_a   1.000
_cell.length_b   1.000
_cell.length_c   1.000
_cell.angle_alpha   90.00
_cell.angle_beta   90.00
_cell.angle_gamma   90.00
#
_symmetry.space_group_name_H-M   'P 1'
#
loop_
_entity.id
_entity.type
_entity.pdbx_description
1 polymer ?
#
loop_
_entity_poly.entity_id
_entity_poly.type
_entity_poly.pdbx_seq_one_letter_code
_entity_poly.pdbx_strand_id
1 'polypeptide(L)'
;MNDHQKKYYEISCFCRFLYNNSGEWTDGTVPILATTAAGFTYIAFLMILALCHVALGQQLNLHWLHKIGVTASLLTTIVGIISVNQTWTQEWDIIPISLQATGPFLHIGALAAASALSWIVAGQVARAEKTIFQVVVVLLYLSVLLGLYVLPLYITSPCIMDPRTLKPRPEVFGHQGAPMLAPENTLWSFQRALQMNVTGLEADVAISVDGVPFLMHDLTLRRTTNVDEVFPDRKTIAASWFNWTDLQQLNAGEWFLKNDPFWTASSMSQKERNLTSKQRVCSLEQLLKMASDHNITVVVRLRRPPRDHPFNSTWINETLQVV
;
A
#
# COMPACT_ATOMS: atom_id res chain seq x y z
N MET A 1 10.29 12.21 -8.68
CA MET A 1 9.54 11.53 -7.60
C MET A 1 10.27 10.21 -7.36
N ASN A 2 10.92 10.04 -6.20
CA ASN A 2 11.82 8.89 -5.97
C ASN A 2 11.03 7.60 -5.66
N ASP A 3 11.56 6.46 -6.10
CA ASP A 3 10.96 5.12 -6.12
C ASP A 3 10.43 4.60 -4.77
N HIS A 4 10.83 5.18 -3.65
CA HIS A 4 10.34 4.78 -2.32
C HIS A 4 8.99 5.41 -1.92
N GLN A 5 8.55 6.49 -2.57
CA GLN A 5 7.22 7.07 -2.34
C GLN A 5 6.08 6.31 -3.04
N LYS A 6 6.37 5.42 -3.99
CA LYS A 6 5.35 4.65 -4.73
C LYS A 6 4.61 3.63 -3.84
N LYS A 7 5.35 2.94 -2.95
CA LYS A 7 4.85 1.80 -2.16
C LYS A 7 3.62 2.06 -1.27
N TYR A 8 3.36 3.32 -0.94
CA TYR A 8 2.28 3.73 -0.03
C TYR A 8 1.15 4.48 -0.73
N TYR A 9 1.35 4.83 -2.01
CA TYR A 9 0.30 5.36 -2.87
C TYR A 9 -0.74 4.26 -3.18
N GLU A 10 -0.36 2.99 -3.19
CA GLU A 10 -1.17 1.84 -3.64
C GLU A 10 -2.41 1.49 -2.79
N ILE A 11 -2.25 1.29 -1.47
CA ILE A 11 -3.39 0.94 -0.59
C ILE A 11 -4.37 2.10 -0.53
N SER A 12 -3.84 3.33 -0.48
CA SER A 12 -4.65 4.55 -0.53
C SER A 12 -5.35 4.70 -1.88
N CYS A 13 -4.70 4.37 -3.01
CA CYS A 13 -5.29 4.46 -4.35
C CYS A 13 -6.47 3.51 -4.55
N PHE A 14 -6.37 2.25 -4.11
CA PHE A 14 -7.47 1.30 -4.27
C PHE A 14 -8.68 1.64 -3.38
N CYS A 15 -8.45 1.89 -2.09
CA CYS A 15 -9.53 2.31 -1.18
C CYS A 15 -10.16 3.64 -1.61
N ARG A 16 -9.34 4.57 -2.15
CA ARG A 16 -9.83 5.83 -2.74
C ARG A 16 -10.64 5.61 -4.01
N PHE A 17 -10.24 4.68 -4.88
CA PHE A 17 -11.01 4.32 -6.06
C PHE A 17 -12.40 3.77 -5.67
N LEU A 18 -12.45 2.89 -4.66
CA LEU A 18 -13.71 2.39 -4.11
C LEU A 18 -14.55 3.54 -3.53
N TYR A 19 -13.96 4.39 -2.70
CA TYR A 19 -14.64 5.54 -2.10
C TYR A 19 -15.25 6.49 -3.15
N ASN A 20 -14.52 6.80 -4.22
CA ASN A 20 -15.02 7.68 -5.28
C ASN A 20 -16.24 7.09 -6.01
N ASN A 21 -16.37 5.76 -6.06
CA ASN A 21 -17.48 5.07 -6.73
C ASN A 21 -18.65 4.77 -5.79
N SER A 22 -18.39 4.37 -4.54
CA SER A 22 -19.42 3.98 -3.57
C SER A 22 -19.87 5.13 -2.66
N GLY A 23 -19.02 6.13 -2.45
CA GLY A 23 -19.19 7.16 -1.43
C GLY A 23 -18.93 6.68 0.00
N GLU A 24 -18.52 5.44 0.20
CA GLU A 24 -18.22 4.82 1.49
C GLU A 24 -16.77 4.36 1.53
N TRP A 25 -16.09 4.62 2.65
CA TRP A 25 -14.71 4.17 2.83
C TRP A 25 -14.73 2.71 3.28
N THR A 26 -14.32 1.81 2.41
CA THR A 26 -14.20 0.37 2.71
C THR A 26 -12.81 -0.12 2.37
N ASP A 27 -12.25 -0.94 3.24
CA ASP A 27 -11.00 -1.63 2.94
C ASP A 27 -11.28 -2.86 2.08
N GLY A 28 -11.29 -2.65 0.77
CA GLY A 28 -11.43 -3.74 -0.19
C GLY A 28 -10.19 -4.62 -0.34
N THR A 29 -9.05 -4.26 0.27
CA THR A 29 -7.84 -5.09 0.19
C THR A 29 -7.97 -6.36 1.02
N VAL A 30 -8.66 -6.29 2.16
CA VAL A 30 -8.89 -7.46 3.04
C VAL A 30 -9.62 -8.61 2.34
N PRO A 31 -10.81 -8.43 1.73
CA PRO A 31 -11.49 -9.53 1.06
C PRO A 31 -10.70 -10.06 -0.14
N ILE A 32 -10.00 -9.19 -0.88
CA ILE A 32 -9.14 -9.61 -2.00
C ILE A 32 -7.97 -10.47 -1.49
N LEU A 33 -7.28 -10.01 -0.44
CA LEU A 33 -6.16 -10.73 0.15
C LEU A 33 -6.61 -12.06 0.76
N ALA A 34 -7.74 -12.07 1.48
CA ALA A 34 -8.29 -13.27 2.10
C ALA A 34 -8.72 -14.31 1.06
N THR A 35 -9.43 -13.90 0.02
CA THR A 35 -9.86 -14.81 -1.06
C THR A 35 -8.66 -15.33 -1.86
N THR A 36 -7.68 -14.48 -2.15
CA THR A 36 -6.44 -14.86 -2.83
C THR A 36 -5.64 -15.85 -1.97
N ALA A 37 -5.43 -15.54 -0.69
CA ALA A 37 -4.72 -16.43 0.24
C ALA A 37 -5.42 -17.78 0.40
N ALA A 38 -6.75 -17.80 0.51
CA ALA A 38 -7.54 -19.02 0.55
C ALA A 38 -7.38 -19.85 -0.73
N GLY A 39 -7.46 -19.21 -1.90
CA GLY A 39 -7.26 -19.85 -3.20
C GLY A 39 -5.86 -20.45 -3.34
N PHE A 40 -4.81 -19.69 -3.02
CA PHE A 40 -3.42 -20.17 -3.04
C PHE A 40 -3.19 -21.33 -2.06
N THR A 41 -3.69 -21.22 -0.83
CA THR A 41 -3.56 -22.27 0.18
C THR A 41 -4.26 -23.56 -0.26
N TYR A 42 -5.45 -23.43 -0.85
CA TYR A 42 -6.20 -24.55 -1.40
C TYR A 42 -5.47 -25.24 -2.55
N ILE A 43 -4.95 -24.48 -3.52
CA ILE A 43 -4.17 -25.03 -4.63
C ILE A 43 -2.89 -25.70 -4.11
N ALA A 44 -2.16 -25.06 -3.19
CA ALA A 44 -0.96 -25.63 -2.59
C ALA A 44 -1.26 -26.96 -1.87
N PHE A 45 -2.37 -27.03 -1.12
CA PHE A 45 -2.83 -28.26 -0.49
C PHE A 45 -3.12 -29.36 -1.51
N LEU A 46 -3.85 -29.04 -2.59
CA LEU A 46 -4.11 -30.00 -3.67
C LEU A 46 -2.83 -30.46 -4.36
N MET A 47 -1.85 -29.58 -4.54
CA MET A 47 -0.53 -29.92 -5.09
C MET A 47 0.22 -30.89 -4.17
N ILE A 48 0.19 -30.67 -2.85
CA ILE A 48 0.80 -31.60 -1.88
C ILE A 48 0.13 -32.97 -1.94
N LEU A 49 -1.20 -33.02 -1.96
CA LEU A 49 -1.93 -34.29 -2.10
C LEU A 49 -1.58 -34.99 -3.42
N ALA A 50 -1.51 -34.24 -4.52
CA ALA A 50 -1.12 -34.78 -5.81
C ALA A 50 0.27 -35.42 -5.76
N LEU A 51 1.24 -34.76 -5.11
CA LEU A 51 2.59 -35.31 -4.91
C LEU A 51 2.57 -36.58 -4.05
N CYS A 52 1.75 -36.64 -2.99
CA CYS A 52 1.58 -37.84 -2.18
C CYS A 52 0.99 -39.02 -2.99
N HIS A 53 -0.02 -38.77 -3.83
CA HIS A 53 -0.59 -39.80 -4.71
C HIS A 53 0.46 -40.33 -5.70
N VAL A 54 1.23 -39.43 -6.32
CA VAL A 54 2.34 -39.81 -7.21
C VAL A 54 3.39 -40.63 -6.46
N ALA A 55 3.72 -40.26 -5.22
CA ALA A 55 4.67 -40.99 -4.40
C ALA A 55 4.21 -42.43 -4.08
N LEU A 56 2.89 -42.64 -3.93
CA LEU A 56 2.25 -43.94 -3.71
C LEU A 56 1.94 -44.71 -5.01
N GLY A 57 2.24 -44.15 -6.19
CA GLY A 57 1.93 -44.77 -7.48
C GLY A 57 0.42 -44.83 -7.79
N GLN A 58 -0.38 -44.00 -7.12
CA GLN A 58 -1.82 -43.91 -7.32
C GLN A 58 -2.15 -43.00 -8.51
N GLN A 59 -3.26 -43.27 -9.19
CA GLN A 59 -3.76 -42.41 -10.26
C GLN A 59 -4.23 -41.06 -9.70
N LEU A 60 -3.88 -39.98 -10.39
CA LEU A 60 -4.31 -38.62 -10.10
C LEU A 60 -5.75 -38.38 -10.57
N ASN A 61 -6.71 -38.80 -9.76
CA ASN A 61 -8.13 -38.56 -10.03
C ASN A 61 -8.61 -37.35 -9.23
N LEU A 62 -8.57 -36.18 -9.87
CA LEU A 62 -9.09 -34.95 -9.28
C LEU A 62 -10.61 -34.89 -9.45
N HIS A 63 -11.35 -34.82 -8.34
CA HIS A 63 -12.81 -34.67 -8.37
C HIS A 63 -13.21 -33.39 -9.13
N TRP A 64 -14.34 -33.42 -9.84
CA TRP A 64 -14.80 -32.33 -10.70
C TRP A 64 -14.92 -30.98 -9.95
N LEU A 65 -15.28 -31.02 -8.66
CA LEU A 65 -15.34 -29.85 -7.79
C LEU A 65 -13.97 -29.13 -7.69
N HIS A 66 -12.88 -29.88 -7.49
CA HIS A 66 -11.54 -29.29 -7.42
C HIS A 66 -11.08 -28.77 -8.77
N LYS A 67 -11.47 -29.42 -9.88
CA LYS A 67 -11.20 -28.91 -11.25
C LYS A 67 -11.85 -27.53 -11.44
N ILE A 68 -13.09 -27.38 -11.00
CA ILE A 68 -13.79 -26.09 -11.01
C ILE A 68 -13.04 -25.08 -10.13
N GLY A 69 -12.68 -25.45 -8.89
CA GLY A 69 -11.98 -24.55 -7.96
C GLY A 69 -10.63 -24.04 -8.50
N VAL A 70 -9.82 -24.93 -9.09
CA VAL A 70 -8.54 -24.56 -9.72
C VAL A 70 -8.76 -23.66 -10.94
N THR A 71 -9.74 -24.00 -11.80
CA THR A 71 -10.06 -23.19 -12.98
C THR A 71 -10.57 -21.80 -12.60
N ALA A 72 -11.45 -21.72 -11.60
CA ALA A 72 -11.95 -20.45 -11.08
C ALA A 72 -10.83 -19.58 -10.51
N SER A 73 -9.93 -20.17 -9.72
CA SER A 73 -8.77 -19.46 -9.15
C SER A 73 -7.80 -18.96 -10.23
N LEU A 74 -7.60 -19.73 -11.30
CA LEU A 74 -6.79 -19.31 -12.44
C LEU A 74 -7.44 -18.12 -13.16
N LEU A 75 -8.74 -18.20 -13.45
CA LEU A 75 -9.49 -17.13 -14.11
C LEU A 75 -9.48 -15.84 -13.27
N THR A 76 -9.73 -15.93 -11.95
CA THR A 76 -9.69 -14.75 -11.08
C THR A 76 -8.30 -14.14 -11.02
N THR A 77 -7.23 -14.95 -11.02
CA THR A 77 -5.84 -14.45 -11.06
C THR A 77 -5.55 -13.72 -12.37
N ILE A 78 -5.97 -14.28 -13.52
CA ILE A 78 -5.79 -13.65 -14.83
C ILE A 78 -6.54 -12.30 -14.88
N VAL A 79 -7.81 -12.29 -14.45
CA VAL A 79 -8.61 -11.06 -14.39
C VAL A 79 -7.97 -10.03 -13.45
N GLY A 80 -7.47 -10.46 -12.29
CA GLY A 80 -6.75 -9.60 -11.36
C GLY A 80 -5.50 -8.96 -11.98
N ILE A 81 -4.65 -9.75 -12.65
CA ILE A 81 -3.45 -9.25 -13.34
C ILE A 81 -3.82 -8.25 -14.43
N ILE A 82 -4.83 -8.55 -15.25
CA ILE A 82 -5.30 -7.64 -16.31
C ILE A 82 -5.80 -6.32 -15.70
N SER A 83 -6.54 -6.40 -14.59
CA SER A 83 -7.13 -5.23 -13.92
C SER A 83 -6.04 -4.33 -13.34
N VAL A 84 -5.03 -4.91 -12.68
CA VAL A 84 -3.83 -4.19 -12.21
C VAL A 84 -3.08 -3.55 -13.37
N ASN A 85 -2.88 -4.29 -14.45
CA ASN A 85 -2.16 -3.77 -15.62
C ASN A 85 -2.87 -2.58 -16.27
N GLN A 86 -4.20 -2.59 -16.33
CA GLN A 86 -4.98 -1.50 -16.94
C GLN A 86 -5.12 -0.27 -16.04
N THR A 87 -5.20 -0.46 -14.72
CA THR A 87 -5.54 0.62 -13.79
C THR A 87 -4.31 1.21 -13.10
N TRP A 88 -3.30 0.37 -12.85
CA TRP A 88 -2.15 0.64 -11.99
C TRP A 88 -0.85 0.12 -12.62
N THR A 89 -0.60 0.47 -13.90
CA THR A 89 0.58 -0.02 -14.64
C THR A 89 1.91 0.33 -13.96
N GLN A 90 1.98 1.43 -13.21
CA GLN A 90 3.20 1.87 -12.53
C GLN A 90 3.60 0.95 -11.36
N GLU A 91 2.68 0.14 -10.85
CA GLU A 91 2.93 -0.72 -9.68
C GLU A 91 3.75 -1.96 -10.03
N TRP A 92 3.90 -2.28 -11.31
CA TRP A 92 4.82 -3.33 -11.77
C TRP A 92 6.28 -3.02 -11.41
N ASP A 93 6.63 -1.75 -11.18
CA ASP A 93 7.96 -1.32 -10.74
C ASP A 93 8.32 -1.86 -9.35
N ILE A 94 7.35 -2.32 -8.57
CA ILE A 94 7.56 -2.80 -7.20
C ILE A 94 7.99 -4.26 -7.17
N ILE A 95 7.63 -5.06 -8.17
CA ILE A 95 8.02 -6.46 -8.25
C ILE A 95 9.53 -6.66 -8.13
N PRO A 96 10.39 -5.98 -8.91
CA PRO A 96 11.83 -6.16 -8.77
C PRO A 96 12.34 -5.76 -7.38
N ILE A 97 11.78 -4.69 -6.79
CA ILE A 97 12.14 -4.24 -5.43
C ILE A 97 11.71 -5.27 -4.38
N SER A 98 10.53 -5.86 -4.54
CA SER A 98 10.00 -6.91 -3.66
C SER A 98 10.84 -8.18 -3.76
N LEU A 99 11.18 -8.63 -4.97
CA LEU A 99 12.07 -9.78 -5.19
C LEU A 99 13.47 -9.51 -4.65
N GLN A 100 13.98 -8.29 -4.77
CA GLN A 100 15.26 -7.89 -4.20
C GLN A 100 15.25 -7.94 -2.67
N ALA A 101 14.17 -7.45 -2.05
CA ALA A 101 14.01 -7.48 -0.60
C ALA A 101 13.76 -8.90 -0.05
N THR A 102 12.98 -9.71 -0.76
CA THR A 102 12.54 -11.04 -0.31
C THR A 102 13.38 -12.20 -0.84
N GLY A 103 14.29 -11.94 -1.78
CA GLY A 103 15.11 -12.94 -2.49
C GLY A 103 15.79 -13.96 -1.60
N PRO A 104 16.46 -13.57 -0.50
CA PRO A 104 17.08 -14.54 0.42
C PRO A 104 16.07 -15.50 1.05
N PHE A 105 14.88 -15.01 1.44
CA PHE A 105 13.84 -15.82 2.06
C PHE A 105 13.19 -16.76 1.03
N LEU A 106 12.97 -16.27 -0.19
CA LEU A 106 12.48 -17.09 -1.31
C LEU A 106 13.47 -18.20 -1.66
N HIS A 107 14.77 -17.91 -1.63
CA HIS A 107 15.83 -18.90 -1.86
C HIS A 107 15.85 -19.99 -0.78
N ILE A 108 15.80 -19.61 0.50
CA ILE A 108 15.71 -20.56 1.62
C ILE A 108 14.46 -21.44 1.48
N GLY A 109 13.31 -20.85 1.17
CA GLY A 109 12.07 -21.58 0.94
C GLY A 109 12.17 -22.57 -0.24
N ALA A 110 12.78 -22.14 -1.35
CA ALA A 110 12.98 -22.99 -2.52
C ALA A 110 13.95 -24.15 -2.23
N LEU A 111 15.02 -23.91 -1.46
CA LEU A 111 15.95 -24.95 -1.05
C LEU A 111 15.25 -25.98 -0.14
N ALA A 112 14.48 -25.51 0.86
CA ALA A 112 13.71 -26.38 1.73
C ALA A 112 12.70 -27.24 0.95
N ALA A 113 12.01 -26.66 -0.03
CA ALA A 113 11.11 -27.38 -0.92
C ALA A 113 11.86 -28.42 -1.79
N ALA A 114 12.98 -28.05 -2.39
CA ALA A 114 13.79 -28.98 -3.20
C ALA A 114 14.34 -30.14 -2.37
N SER A 115 14.75 -29.89 -1.12
CA SER A 115 15.15 -30.93 -0.16
C SER A 115 13.97 -31.82 0.21
N ALA A 116 12.79 -31.26 0.49
CA ALA A 116 11.59 -32.02 0.81
C ALA A 116 11.08 -32.87 -0.37
N LEU A 117 11.34 -32.48 -1.61
CA LEU A 117 10.98 -33.24 -2.81
C LEU A 117 12.01 -34.31 -3.19
N SER A 118 13.22 -34.28 -2.61
CA SER A 118 14.32 -35.19 -2.95
C SER A 118 13.94 -36.67 -2.85
N TRP A 119 13.25 -37.07 -1.79
CA TRP A 119 12.83 -38.47 -1.56
C TRP A 119 11.77 -38.92 -2.56
N ILE A 120 10.86 -38.04 -2.99
CA ILE A 120 9.85 -38.34 -4.02
C ILE A 120 10.57 -38.59 -5.35
N VAL A 121 11.50 -37.71 -5.72
CA VAL A 121 12.30 -37.85 -6.94
C VAL A 121 13.11 -39.15 -6.91
N ALA A 122 13.80 -39.44 -5.80
CA ALA A 122 14.55 -40.67 -5.62
C ALA A 122 13.65 -41.92 -5.75
N GLY A 123 12.45 -41.89 -5.14
CA GLY A 123 11.48 -42.98 -5.25
C GLY A 123 10.96 -43.20 -6.67
N GLN A 124 10.73 -42.14 -7.45
CA GLN A 124 10.34 -42.25 -8.85
C GLN A 124 11.46 -42.84 -9.72
N VAL A 125 12.70 -42.40 -9.49
CA VAL A 125 13.88 -42.91 -10.20
C VAL A 125 14.08 -44.40 -9.87
N ALA A 126 13.97 -44.79 -8.59
CA ALA A 126 14.14 -46.17 -8.16
C ALA A 126 13.08 -47.13 -8.73
N ARG A 127 11.85 -46.65 -8.97
CA ARG A 127 10.74 -47.45 -9.54
C ARG A 127 10.68 -47.44 -11.06
N ALA A 128 11.38 -46.53 -11.72
CA ALA A 128 11.32 -46.41 -13.17
C ALA A 128 12.03 -47.57 -13.87
N GLU A 129 11.35 -48.20 -14.83
CA GLU A 129 11.93 -49.30 -15.63
C GLU A 129 12.85 -48.81 -16.74
N LYS A 130 12.60 -47.59 -17.26
CA LYS A 130 13.35 -47.02 -18.38
C LYS A 130 14.52 -46.17 -17.88
N THR A 131 15.74 -46.59 -18.22
CA THR A 131 16.99 -45.87 -17.90
C THR A 131 17.00 -44.43 -18.42
N ILE A 132 16.45 -44.18 -19.61
CA ILE A 132 16.33 -42.82 -20.18
C ILE A 132 15.50 -41.92 -19.26
N PHE A 133 14.39 -42.43 -18.70
CA PHE A 133 13.55 -41.65 -17.79
C PHE A 133 14.28 -41.35 -16.48
N GLN A 134 14.99 -42.33 -15.91
CA GLN A 134 15.80 -42.14 -14.71
C GLN A 134 16.85 -41.04 -14.92
N VAL A 135 17.61 -41.11 -16.01
CA VAL A 135 18.66 -40.14 -16.33
C VAL A 135 18.07 -38.75 -16.51
N VAL A 136 16.96 -38.61 -17.25
CA VAL A 136 16.30 -37.31 -17.47
C VAL A 136 15.82 -36.70 -16.15
N VAL A 137 15.14 -37.47 -15.29
CA VAL A 137 14.62 -36.97 -14.01
C VAL A 137 15.76 -36.55 -13.07
N VAL A 138 16.82 -37.36 -12.97
CA VAL A 138 17.99 -37.03 -12.14
C VAL A 138 18.69 -35.78 -12.66
N LEU A 139 18.93 -35.66 -13.97
CA LEU A 139 19.57 -34.49 -14.57
C LEU A 139 18.74 -33.22 -14.35
N LEU A 140 17.41 -33.29 -14.49
CA LEU A 140 16.52 -32.17 -14.21
C LEU A 140 16.62 -31.75 -12.74
N TYR A 141 16.56 -32.70 -11.80
CA TYR A 141 16.67 -32.40 -10.38
C TYR A 141 18.03 -31.80 -10.00
N LEU A 142 19.12 -32.36 -10.52
CA LEU A 142 20.47 -31.83 -10.30
C LEU A 142 20.65 -30.44 -10.92
N SER A 143 20.04 -30.18 -12.08
CA SER A 143 20.06 -28.85 -12.70
C SER A 143 19.34 -27.81 -11.84
N VAL A 144 18.20 -28.17 -11.25
CA VAL A 144 17.48 -27.30 -10.30
C VAL A 144 18.32 -27.05 -9.05
N LEU A 145 18.92 -28.09 -8.46
CA LEU A 145 19.79 -27.94 -7.30
C LEU A 145 21.02 -27.08 -7.59
N LEU A 146 21.65 -27.26 -8.75
CA LEU A 146 22.79 -26.43 -9.18
C LEU A 146 22.35 -24.98 -9.35
N GLY A 147 21.20 -24.74 -9.99
CA GLY A 147 20.62 -23.40 -10.10
C GLY A 147 20.41 -22.76 -8.74
N LEU A 148 19.79 -23.48 -7.79
CA LEU A 148 19.61 -23.01 -6.41
C LEU A 148 20.95 -22.79 -5.69
N TYR A 149 21.96 -23.61 -5.94
CA TYR A 149 23.28 -23.44 -5.32
C TYR A 149 24.00 -22.18 -5.80
N VAL A 150 23.88 -21.85 -7.09
CA VAL A 150 24.53 -20.67 -7.69
C VAL A 150 23.70 -19.39 -7.46
N LEU A 151 22.38 -19.49 -7.29
CA LEU A 151 21.47 -18.34 -7.19
C LEU A 151 21.88 -17.28 -6.14
N PRO A 152 22.39 -17.61 -4.93
CA PRO A 152 22.82 -16.62 -3.95
C PRO A 152 23.86 -15.62 -4.45
N LEU A 153 24.68 -16.00 -5.45
CA LEU A 153 25.66 -15.09 -6.05
C LEU A 153 25.01 -13.93 -6.84
N TYR A 154 23.74 -14.08 -7.21
CA TYR A 154 22.98 -13.09 -7.96
C TYR A 154 21.92 -12.36 -7.11
N ILE A 155 21.76 -12.71 -5.83
CA ILE A 155 20.78 -12.06 -4.95
C ILE A 155 21.35 -10.74 -4.43
N THR A 156 20.88 -9.62 -4.97
CA THR A 156 21.32 -8.27 -4.56
C THR A 156 20.45 -7.70 -3.44
N SER A 157 20.37 -8.33 -2.26
CA SER A 157 19.49 -7.85 -1.19
C SER A 157 20.17 -6.83 -0.26
N PRO A 158 19.58 -5.63 -0.02
CA PRO A 158 20.11 -4.67 0.95
C PRO A 158 20.27 -5.24 2.37
N CYS A 159 19.53 -6.31 2.70
CA CYS A 159 19.61 -6.99 3.99
C CYS A 159 20.92 -7.79 4.19
N ILE A 160 21.65 -8.11 3.11
CA ILE A 160 22.85 -8.97 3.14
C ILE A 160 24.09 -8.24 2.59
N MET A 161 23.89 -7.20 1.78
CA MET A 161 24.99 -6.39 1.23
C MET A 161 25.78 -5.67 2.32
N ASP A 162 27.07 -5.42 2.05
CA ASP A 162 27.93 -4.64 2.96
C ASP A 162 27.37 -3.22 3.10
N PRO A 163 27.10 -2.73 4.33
CA PRO A 163 26.63 -1.38 4.58
C PRO A 163 27.45 -0.28 3.91
N ARG A 164 28.76 -0.49 3.69
CA ARG A 164 29.66 0.46 3.02
C ARG A 164 29.39 0.62 1.53
N THR A 165 28.74 -0.38 0.92
CA THR A 165 28.38 -0.39 -0.51
C THR A 165 26.96 0.09 -0.76
N LEU A 166 26.18 0.34 0.30
CA LEU A 166 24.82 0.84 0.19
C LEU A 166 24.82 2.29 -0.28
N LYS A 167 23.80 2.63 -1.09
CA LYS A 167 23.51 4.02 -1.42
C LYS A 167 23.10 4.79 -0.16
N PRO A 168 23.26 6.13 -0.14
CA PRO A 168 22.75 6.95 0.95
C PRO A 168 21.28 6.66 1.24
N ARG A 169 20.92 6.71 2.53
CA ARG A 169 19.53 6.54 2.96
C ARG A 169 18.65 7.55 2.22
N PRO A 170 17.51 7.14 1.62
CA PRO A 170 16.60 8.07 1.01
C PRO A 170 16.03 9.04 2.05
N GLU A 171 15.82 10.28 1.63
CA GLU A 171 15.06 11.24 2.42
C GLU A 171 13.62 10.74 2.59
N VAL A 172 13.07 10.92 3.78
CA VAL A 172 11.73 10.45 4.12
C VAL A 172 10.87 11.66 4.39
N PHE A 173 9.83 11.86 3.59
CA PHE A 173 8.87 12.94 3.79
C PHE A 173 7.57 12.38 4.36
N GLY A 174 7.06 13.03 5.40
CA GLY A 174 5.74 12.75 5.96
C GLY A 174 4.65 13.24 5.03
N HIS A 175 4.20 12.37 4.12
CA HIS A 175 3.09 12.62 3.18
C HIS A 175 1.82 12.95 3.96
N GLN A 176 1.28 14.17 3.82
CA GLN A 176 0.16 14.70 4.61
C GLN A 176 0.36 14.54 6.14
N GLY A 177 1.64 14.56 6.57
CA GLY A 177 2.08 14.19 7.91
C GLY A 177 2.33 12.70 8.07
N ALA A 178 1.64 12.06 9.01
CA ALA A 178 1.69 10.62 9.27
C ALA A 178 0.27 10.03 9.23
N PRO A 179 -0.35 9.90 8.04
CA PRO A 179 -1.75 9.51 7.87
C PRO A 179 -2.07 8.12 8.45
N MET A 180 -1.08 7.24 8.59
CA MET A 180 -1.26 5.94 9.25
C MET A 180 -1.38 6.05 10.77
N LEU A 181 -0.88 7.14 11.38
CA LEU A 181 -0.81 7.32 12.83
C LEU A 181 -1.79 8.37 13.36
N ALA A 182 -2.29 9.23 12.49
CA ALA A 182 -3.15 10.36 12.81
C ALA A 182 -3.89 10.88 11.55
N PRO A 183 -5.01 11.61 11.69
CA PRO A 183 -5.79 12.13 10.57
C PRO A 183 -4.97 13.03 9.66
N GLU A 184 -4.90 12.68 8.38
CA GLU A 184 -4.12 13.38 7.35
C GLU A 184 -4.35 14.91 7.33
N ASN A 185 -3.32 15.69 6.97
CA ASN A 185 -3.39 17.16 6.86
C ASN A 185 -3.84 17.89 8.15
N THR A 186 -3.67 17.28 9.33
CA THR A 186 -3.90 17.93 10.63
C THR A 186 -2.58 18.19 11.37
N LEU A 187 -2.58 19.16 12.29
CA LEU A 187 -1.40 19.44 13.13
C LEU A 187 -0.94 18.18 13.90
N TRP A 188 -1.87 17.35 14.35
CA TRP A 188 -1.52 16.09 15.00
C TRP A 188 -0.82 15.11 14.06
N SER A 189 -1.25 15.01 12.79
CA SER A 189 -0.55 14.19 11.79
C SER A 189 0.87 14.68 11.52
N PHE A 190 1.09 15.99 11.41
CA PHE A 190 2.44 16.54 11.26
C PHE A 190 3.29 16.32 12.51
N GLN A 191 2.74 16.51 13.70
CA GLN A 191 3.43 16.22 14.95
C GLN A 191 3.84 14.75 15.07
N ARG A 192 2.99 13.83 14.60
CA ARG A 192 3.31 12.40 14.54
C ARG A 192 4.42 12.11 13.54
N ALA A 193 4.44 12.76 12.38
CA ALA A 193 5.53 12.63 11.42
C ALA A 193 6.86 13.11 12.01
N LEU A 194 6.86 14.24 12.74
CA LEU A 194 8.04 14.76 13.45
C LEU A 194 8.58 13.76 14.47
N GLN A 195 7.70 13.07 15.22
CA GLN A 195 8.09 12.00 16.15
C GLN A 195 8.77 10.81 15.47
N MET A 196 8.56 10.63 14.16
CA MET A 196 9.16 9.56 13.35
C MET A 196 10.50 9.96 12.70
N ASN A 197 11.05 11.12 13.04
CA ASN A 197 12.32 11.65 12.49
C ASN A 197 12.34 11.69 10.95
N VAL A 198 11.25 12.20 10.35
CA VAL A 198 11.18 12.47 8.91
C VAL A 198 12.10 13.63 8.52
N THR A 199 12.60 13.61 7.28
CA THR A 199 13.42 14.67 6.69
C THR A 199 12.60 15.93 6.39
N GLY A 200 11.33 15.75 6.03
CA GLY A 200 10.43 16.85 5.69
C GLY A 200 8.96 16.46 5.85
N LEU A 201 8.09 17.44 5.70
CA LEU A 201 6.64 17.27 5.68
C LEU A 201 6.12 17.57 4.28
N GLU A 202 5.10 16.86 3.83
CA GLU A 202 4.36 17.18 2.62
C GLU A 202 2.89 17.45 2.95
N ALA A 203 2.29 18.42 2.27
CA ALA A 203 0.89 18.77 2.48
C ALA A 203 0.22 19.25 1.19
N ASP A 204 -1.07 18.96 1.06
CA ASP A 204 -1.90 19.47 -0.02
C ASP A 204 -2.56 20.78 0.38
N VAL A 205 -2.34 21.85 -0.37
CA VAL A 205 -2.87 23.18 -0.10
C VAL A 205 -4.00 23.51 -1.07
N ALA A 206 -5.14 23.88 -0.52
CA ALA A 206 -6.25 24.52 -1.21
C ALA A 206 -6.42 25.97 -0.70
N ILE A 207 -7.19 26.78 -1.42
CA ILE A 207 -7.54 28.14 -1.03
C ILE A 207 -9.04 28.25 -0.80
N SER A 208 -9.45 28.94 0.27
CA SER A 208 -10.85 29.21 0.59
C SER A 208 -11.42 30.38 -0.23
N VAL A 209 -12.75 30.56 -0.18
CA VAL A 209 -13.44 31.61 -0.98
C VAL A 209 -13.08 33.03 -0.51
N ASP A 210 -12.63 33.15 0.73
CA ASP A 210 -12.13 34.38 1.37
C ASP A 210 -10.59 34.48 1.34
N GLY A 211 -9.90 33.60 0.59
CA GLY A 211 -8.49 33.76 0.25
C GLY A 211 -7.50 33.15 1.24
N VAL A 212 -7.96 32.35 2.21
CA VAL A 212 -7.10 31.72 3.22
C VAL A 212 -6.59 30.36 2.71
N PRO A 213 -5.26 30.14 2.62
CA PRO A 213 -4.71 28.83 2.26
C PRO A 213 -4.85 27.83 3.41
N PHE A 214 -5.42 26.66 3.12
CA PHE A 214 -5.68 25.59 4.08
C PHE A 214 -5.31 24.21 3.53
N LEU A 215 -5.16 23.25 4.43
CA LEU A 215 -4.68 21.91 4.10
C LEU A 215 -5.85 20.96 3.84
N MET A 216 -5.91 20.43 2.62
CA MET A 216 -6.95 19.49 2.20
C MET A 216 -6.52 18.75 0.95
N HIS A 217 -6.58 17.42 0.97
CA HIS A 217 -6.21 16.58 -0.17
C HIS A 217 -7.35 16.32 -1.17
N ASP A 218 -8.60 16.34 -0.71
CA ASP A 218 -9.75 16.04 -1.57
C ASP A 218 -10.41 17.28 -2.15
N LEU A 219 -11.17 17.09 -3.24
CA LEU A 219 -11.96 18.17 -3.83
C LEU A 219 -13.05 18.66 -2.87
N THR A 220 -13.65 17.76 -2.08
CA THR A 220 -14.71 18.05 -1.11
C THR A 220 -14.26 17.73 0.31
N LEU A 221 -15.03 18.17 1.31
CA LEU A 221 -14.71 17.99 2.73
C LEU A 221 -15.27 16.68 3.31
N ARG A 222 -16.00 15.89 2.51
CA ARG A 222 -16.86 14.80 2.98
C ARG A 222 -16.10 13.62 3.60
N ARG A 223 -14.93 13.25 3.07
CA ARG A 223 -14.20 12.07 3.55
C ARG A 223 -13.52 12.31 4.90
N THR A 224 -12.93 13.49 5.07
CA THR A 224 -11.99 13.79 6.15
C THR A 224 -12.52 14.81 7.16
N THR A 225 -13.82 15.14 7.09
CA THR A 225 -14.46 16.04 8.06
C THR A 225 -15.90 15.64 8.38
N ASN A 226 -16.54 16.33 9.32
CA ASN A 226 -17.96 16.21 9.63
C ASN A 226 -18.86 17.21 8.86
N VAL A 227 -18.48 17.62 7.64
CA VAL A 227 -19.27 18.57 6.82
C VAL A 227 -20.72 18.09 6.58
N ASP A 228 -20.95 16.78 6.49
CA ASP A 228 -22.28 16.19 6.30
C ASP A 228 -23.23 16.50 7.47
N GLU A 229 -22.68 16.74 8.67
CA GLU A 229 -23.42 17.05 9.90
C GLU A 229 -23.56 18.57 10.09
N VAL A 230 -22.48 19.33 9.85
CA VAL A 230 -22.45 20.78 10.11
C VAL A 230 -23.08 21.58 8.96
N PHE A 231 -22.86 21.16 7.71
CA PHE A 231 -23.34 21.83 6.49
C PHE A 231 -23.94 20.83 5.48
N PRO A 232 -25.06 20.17 5.81
CA PRO A 232 -25.63 19.08 5.01
C PRO A 232 -25.95 19.48 3.56
N ASP A 233 -26.37 20.73 3.34
CA ASP A 233 -26.71 21.25 2.01
C ASP A 233 -25.48 21.56 1.14
N ARG A 234 -24.28 21.60 1.73
CA ARG A 234 -23.02 21.98 1.07
C ARG A 234 -22.01 20.85 0.96
N LYS A 235 -22.36 19.62 1.37
CA LYS A 235 -21.42 18.49 1.45
C LYS A 235 -20.72 18.08 0.15
N THR A 236 -21.34 18.30 -1.00
CA THR A 236 -20.79 17.98 -2.32
C THR A 236 -20.04 19.14 -2.96
N ILE A 237 -20.09 20.32 -2.34
CA ILE A 237 -19.43 21.51 -2.85
C ILE A 237 -17.91 21.36 -2.65
N ALA A 238 -17.14 21.89 -3.61
CA ALA A 238 -15.68 21.88 -3.49
C ALA A 238 -15.23 22.63 -2.23
N ALA A 239 -14.23 22.10 -1.53
CA ALA A 239 -13.70 22.65 -0.29
C ALA A 239 -13.30 24.12 -0.42
N SER A 240 -12.80 24.53 -1.60
CA SER A 240 -12.44 25.92 -1.90
C SER A 240 -13.59 26.91 -1.83
N TRP A 241 -14.85 26.48 -1.97
CA TRP A 241 -16.00 27.40 -1.88
C TRP A 241 -16.44 27.71 -0.45
N PHE A 242 -15.84 27.07 0.55
CA PHE A 242 -16.07 27.41 1.95
C PHE A 242 -15.21 28.61 2.33
N ASN A 243 -15.70 29.45 3.24
CA ASN A 243 -14.89 30.48 3.87
C ASN A 243 -14.08 29.87 5.02
N TRP A 244 -13.06 30.57 5.51
CA TRP A 244 -12.20 30.05 6.56
C TRP A 244 -12.96 29.85 7.88
N THR A 245 -13.89 30.73 8.21
CA THR A 245 -14.70 30.62 9.44
C THR A 245 -15.57 29.36 9.47
N ASP A 246 -16.11 28.93 8.34
CA ASP A 246 -16.86 27.69 8.18
C ASP A 246 -15.93 26.49 8.27
N LEU A 247 -14.77 26.54 7.61
CA LEU A 247 -13.77 25.46 7.68
C LEU A 247 -13.27 25.23 9.12
N GLN A 248 -13.11 26.29 9.90
CA GLN A 248 -12.69 26.20 11.31
C GLN A 248 -13.72 25.56 12.25
N GLN A 249 -15.00 25.47 11.84
CA GLN A 249 -16.05 24.79 12.61
C GLN A 249 -16.01 23.27 12.43
N LEU A 250 -15.36 22.78 11.37
CA LEU A 250 -15.33 21.37 11.05
C LEU A 250 -14.34 20.59 11.90
N ASN A 251 -14.79 19.44 12.37
CA ASN A 251 -13.94 18.40 12.94
C ASN A 251 -13.24 17.66 11.80
N ALA A 252 -11.91 17.53 11.87
CA ALA A 252 -11.08 16.84 10.87
C ALA A 252 -10.40 15.58 11.41
N GLY A 253 -10.85 15.06 12.57
CA GLY A 253 -10.19 13.97 13.27
C GLY A 253 -11.07 12.80 13.68
N GLU A 254 -12.36 13.00 13.96
CA GLU A 254 -13.27 11.92 14.37
C GLU A 254 -13.46 10.85 13.30
N TRP A 255 -13.47 11.24 12.02
CA TRP A 255 -13.56 10.32 10.88
C TRP A 255 -12.48 9.24 10.93
N PHE A 256 -11.27 9.60 11.38
CA PHE A 256 -10.13 8.70 11.47
C PHE A 256 -10.36 7.60 12.51
N LEU A 257 -10.96 7.96 13.65
CA LEU A 257 -11.29 7.00 14.71
C LEU A 257 -12.50 6.13 14.35
N LYS A 258 -13.47 6.71 13.64
CA LYS A 258 -14.71 6.03 13.23
C LYS A 258 -14.48 5.02 12.12
N ASN A 259 -13.76 5.43 11.08
CA ASN A 259 -13.54 4.61 9.89
C ASN A 259 -12.31 3.70 10.04
N ASP A 260 -11.39 4.04 10.95
CA ASP A 260 -10.13 3.34 11.23
C ASP A 260 -9.43 2.83 9.96
N PRO A 261 -9.09 3.73 9.01
CA PRO A 261 -8.66 3.36 7.67
C PRO A 261 -7.36 2.55 7.62
N PHE A 262 -6.61 2.50 8.72
CA PHE A 262 -5.33 1.81 8.83
C PHE A 262 -5.27 0.87 10.05
N TRP A 263 -6.42 0.46 10.61
CA TRP A 263 -6.53 -0.39 11.82
C TRP A 263 -5.71 0.09 13.02
N THR A 264 -5.43 1.39 13.07
CA THR A 264 -4.53 1.99 14.04
C THR A 264 -5.30 2.44 15.27
N ALA A 265 -6.58 2.77 15.14
CA ALA A 265 -7.40 3.26 16.24
C ALA A 265 -7.35 2.29 17.43
N SER A 266 -7.42 0.98 17.20
CA SER A 266 -7.33 -0.05 18.25
C SER A 266 -6.06 0.04 19.11
N SER A 267 -4.92 0.40 18.51
CA SER A 267 -3.60 0.49 19.16
C SER A 267 -3.36 1.81 19.90
N MET A 268 -4.22 2.81 19.72
CA MET A 268 -4.05 4.14 20.30
C MET A 268 -4.46 4.19 21.78
N SER A 269 -3.64 4.87 22.58
CA SER A 269 -3.97 5.23 23.96
C SER A 269 -5.16 6.19 24.04
N GLN A 270 -5.83 6.25 25.19
CA GLN A 270 -6.96 7.18 25.39
C GLN A 270 -6.57 8.64 25.16
N LYS A 271 -5.34 9.01 25.54
CA LYS A 271 -4.80 10.36 25.32
C LYS A 271 -4.68 10.67 23.83
N GLU A 272 -4.14 9.74 23.04
CA GLU A 272 -4.01 9.90 21.58
C GLU A 272 -5.37 9.97 20.92
N ARG A 273 -6.34 9.14 21.32
CA ARG A 273 -7.72 9.22 20.80
C ARG A 273 -8.35 10.58 21.07
N ASN A 274 -8.18 11.11 22.28
CA ASN A 274 -8.69 12.42 22.65
C ASN A 274 -8.03 13.58 21.89
N LEU A 275 -6.74 13.45 21.53
CA LEU A 275 -6.05 14.44 20.69
C LEU A 275 -6.52 14.34 19.24
N THR A 276 -6.65 13.12 18.73
CA THR A 276 -7.14 12.85 17.38
C THR A 276 -8.57 13.35 17.19
N SER A 277 -9.50 13.08 18.11
CA SER A 277 -10.89 13.52 17.96
C SER A 277 -11.07 15.04 17.99
N LYS A 278 -10.08 15.80 18.48
CA LYS A 278 -10.14 17.27 18.59
C LYS A 278 -9.51 18.00 17.40
N GLN A 279 -9.03 17.27 16.40
CA GLN A 279 -8.40 17.90 15.24
C GLN A 279 -9.40 18.69 14.41
N ARG A 280 -8.91 19.78 13.81
CA ARG A 280 -9.65 20.68 12.91
C ARG A 280 -8.91 20.81 11.58
N VAL A 281 -9.57 21.40 10.59
CA VAL A 281 -8.92 21.80 9.34
C VAL A 281 -7.76 22.74 9.66
N CYS A 282 -6.57 22.43 9.13
CA CYS A 282 -5.34 23.15 9.40
C CYS A 282 -5.09 24.21 8.33
N SER A 283 -4.68 25.42 8.72
CA SER A 283 -4.20 26.43 7.76
C SER A 283 -2.76 26.15 7.34
N LEU A 284 -2.36 26.67 6.17
CA LEU A 284 -0.96 26.60 5.76
C LEU A 284 -0.05 27.31 6.77
N GLU A 285 -0.49 28.47 7.28
CA GLU A 285 0.25 29.24 8.29
C GLU A 285 0.55 28.40 9.54
N GLN A 286 -0.43 27.61 10.02
CA GLN A 286 -0.23 26.76 11.19
C GLN A 286 0.82 25.67 10.96
N LEU A 287 0.82 25.05 9.77
CA LEU A 287 1.85 24.09 9.38
C LEU A 287 3.22 24.74 9.26
N LEU A 288 3.32 25.89 8.60
CA LEU A 288 4.59 26.60 8.43
C LEU A 288 5.17 27.07 9.75
N LYS A 289 4.32 27.55 10.67
CA LYS A 289 4.73 27.88 12.04
C LYS A 289 5.30 26.67 12.77
N MET A 290 4.59 25.54 12.75
CA MET A 290 5.09 24.29 13.32
C MET A 290 6.42 23.87 12.66
N ALA A 291 6.53 24.00 11.35
CA ALA A 291 7.72 23.61 10.64
C ALA A 291 8.93 24.50 10.98
N SER A 292 8.69 25.81 11.13
CA SER A 292 9.69 26.78 11.59
C SER A 292 10.16 26.46 13.01
N ASP A 293 9.22 26.16 13.93
CA ASP A 293 9.54 25.82 15.32
C ASP A 293 10.42 24.57 15.44
N HIS A 294 10.30 23.66 14.47
CA HIS A 294 11.05 22.40 14.40
C HIS A 294 12.21 22.40 13.40
N ASN A 295 12.46 23.52 12.70
CA ASN A 295 13.46 23.65 11.64
C ASN A 295 13.39 22.51 10.60
N ILE A 296 12.19 22.23 10.09
CA ILE A 296 11.94 21.15 9.12
C ILE A 296 11.48 21.71 7.76
N THR A 297 11.86 21.02 6.69
CA THR A 297 11.44 21.38 5.33
C THR A 297 9.98 20.99 5.08
N VAL A 298 9.21 21.88 4.45
CA VAL A 298 7.84 21.61 4.01
C VAL A 298 7.79 21.64 2.48
N VAL A 299 7.20 20.61 1.89
CA VAL A 299 6.88 20.53 0.47
C VAL A 299 5.37 20.68 0.32
N VAL A 300 4.92 21.69 -0.41
CA VAL A 300 3.49 21.94 -0.62
C VAL A 300 3.05 21.50 -2.01
N ARG A 301 1.95 20.76 -2.07
CA ARG A 301 1.24 20.47 -3.32
C ARG A 301 0.08 21.45 -3.47
N LEU A 302 0.22 22.33 -4.43
CA LEU A 302 -0.70 23.41 -4.70
C LEU A 302 -1.89 22.92 -5.56
N ARG A 303 -3.12 22.99 -5.05
CA ARG A 303 -4.35 22.65 -5.80
C ARG A 303 -5.01 23.89 -6.39
N ARG A 304 -5.18 23.88 -7.71
CA ARG A 304 -5.95 24.91 -8.42
C ARG A 304 -7.43 24.87 -8.03
N PRO A 305 -8.03 25.99 -7.59
CA PRO A 305 -9.46 26.03 -7.27
C PRO A 305 -10.33 25.97 -8.56
N PRO A 306 -11.66 25.78 -8.44
CA PRO A 306 -12.59 25.77 -9.59
C PRO A 306 -12.48 27.03 -10.46
N ARG A 307 -12.88 26.95 -11.74
CA ARG A 307 -12.72 28.05 -12.72
C ARG A 307 -13.38 29.35 -12.29
N ASP A 308 -14.56 29.26 -11.68
CA ASP A 308 -15.36 30.42 -11.27
C ASP A 308 -14.96 30.96 -9.88
N HIS A 309 -13.94 30.37 -9.25
CA HIS A 309 -13.46 30.79 -7.94
C HIS A 309 -12.78 32.17 -8.03
N PRO A 310 -13.00 33.10 -7.08
CA PRO A 310 -12.44 34.45 -7.12
C PRO A 310 -10.92 34.47 -7.25
N PHE A 311 -10.24 33.50 -6.63
CA PHE A 311 -8.78 33.37 -6.66
C PHE A 311 -8.25 32.42 -7.76
N ASN A 312 -9.04 32.01 -8.77
CA ASN A 312 -8.58 31.03 -9.76
C ASN A 312 -7.30 31.43 -10.52
N SER A 313 -7.11 32.72 -10.78
CA SER A 313 -5.94 33.27 -11.46
C SER A 313 -4.81 33.67 -10.52
N THR A 314 -5.10 33.93 -9.24
CA THR A 314 -4.14 34.50 -8.27
C THR A 314 -3.77 33.57 -7.10
N TRP A 315 -4.40 32.39 -6.98
CA TRP A 315 -4.24 31.49 -5.83
C TRP A 315 -2.78 31.13 -5.47
N ILE A 316 -1.88 31.06 -6.46
CA ILE A 316 -0.45 30.84 -6.20
C ILE A 316 0.13 32.02 -5.41
N ASN A 317 -0.15 33.24 -5.86
CA ASN A 317 0.33 34.46 -5.20
C ASN A 317 -0.27 34.59 -3.80
N GLU A 318 -1.57 34.33 -3.64
CA GLU A 318 -2.20 34.33 -2.30
C GLU A 318 -1.57 33.30 -1.37
N THR A 319 -1.25 32.11 -1.89
CA THR A 319 -0.59 31.06 -1.09
C THR A 319 0.83 31.47 -0.69
N LEU A 320 1.57 32.11 -1.59
CA LEU A 320 2.94 32.58 -1.34
C LEU A 320 3.01 33.74 -0.36
N GLN A 321 1.94 34.52 -0.13
CA GLN A 321 1.92 35.56 0.89
C GLN A 321 1.99 35.02 2.32
N VAL A 322 1.68 33.73 2.52
CA VAL A 322 1.71 33.05 3.82
C VAL A 322 3.08 32.44 4.13
N VAL A 323 3.94 32.28 3.11
CA VAL A 323 5.29 31.69 3.20
C VAL A 323 6.32 32.77 3.51
#